data_AF-A0A539CXA5-F1
#
_entry.id   AF-A0A539CXA5-F1
#
_cell.length_a   1.000
_cell.length_b   1.000
_cell.length_c   1.000
_cell.angle_alpha   90.00
_cell.angle_beta   90.00
_cell.angle_gamma   90.00
#
_symmetry.space_group_name_H-M   'P 1'
#
loop_
_entity.id
_entity.type
_entity.pdbx_description
1 polymer ?
#
loop_
_entity_poly.entity_id
_entity_poly.type
_entity_poly.pdbx_seq_one_letter_code
_entity_poly.pdbx_strand_id
1 'polypeptide(L)'
;MERFFLRLRFDGGRKIASTPASERAEGLDLFWRGYVWGPDAAPASGSFGVTGILARAYRCFGEDFPRRIEGAFAAVVIDSARATAVLAHDELALESLFYAPYNDELIVATHLLDIIRATGVGELDETYISDYLAHGWHFGDRTPYSHVRRLRAGETVVWRGGGLKRVGAWTLDSVAPLRLTDERDYETLFRGAIARGRHGRNPSTLRRCSNR
;
A
#
# COMPACT_ATOMS: atom_id res chain seq x y z
N MET A 1 -4.32 13.32 0.75
CA MET A 1 -3.67 13.62 -0.55
C MET A 1 -4.46 12.94 -1.67
N GLU A 2 -4.83 13.65 -2.76
CA GLU A 2 -5.71 13.08 -3.80
C GLU A 2 -4.98 12.26 -4.87
N ARG A 3 -3.72 12.57 -5.18
CA ARG A 3 -2.91 11.90 -6.20
C ARG A 3 -1.44 12.15 -5.90
N PHE A 4 -0.59 11.17 -6.17
CA PHE A 4 0.85 11.41 -6.13
C PHE A 4 1.60 10.67 -7.24
N PHE A 5 2.74 11.25 -7.61
CA PHE A 5 3.69 10.76 -8.57
C PHE A 5 5.11 10.94 -8.01
N LEU A 6 5.97 9.92 -8.21
CA LEU A 6 7.31 9.84 -7.64
C LEU A 6 8.30 9.36 -8.70
N ARG A 7 9.47 10.00 -8.71
CA ARG A 7 10.69 9.50 -9.36
C ARG A 7 11.76 9.29 -8.30
N LEU A 8 12.16 8.04 -8.13
CA LEU A 8 13.14 7.62 -7.12
C LEU A 8 14.40 7.13 -7.84
N ARG A 9 15.58 7.51 -7.35
CA ARG A 9 16.85 6.95 -7.83
C ARG A 9 17.71 6.56 -6.65
N PHE A 10 18.20 5.32 -6.65
CA PHE A 10 19.12 4.87 -5.62
C PHE A 10 20.55 5.14 -6.03
N ASP A 11 20.93 6.41 -5.90
CA ASP A 11 22.32 6.85 -5.73
C ASP A 11 22.42 7.49 -4.34
N GLY A 12 22.56 6.66 -3.30
CA GLY A 12 22.59 7.11 -1.90
C GLY A 12 21.24 7.37 -1.21
N GLY A 13 20.13 6.79 -1.69
CA GLY A 13 18.83 6.87 -0.99
C GLY A 13 17.95 8.08 -1.34
N ARG A 14 18.26 8.82 -2.41
CA ARG A 14 17.65 10.13 -2.68
C ARG A 14 16.38 10.05 -3.54
N LYS A 15 15.28 10.60 -3.05
CA LYS A 15 14.11 10.98 -3.88
C LYS A 15 14.55 12.04 -4.92
N ILE A 16 14.32 11.80 -6.22
CA ILE A 16 14.67 12.80 -7.27
C ILE A 16 13.59 13.87 -7.33
N ALA A 17 12.34 13.44 -7.54
CA ALA A 17 11.21 14.33 -7.73
C ALA A 17 9.94 13.67 -7.21
N SER A 18 9.03 14.49 -6.71
CA SER A 18 7.69 14.07 -6.34
C SER A 18 6.69 15.20 -6.56
N THR A 19 5.49 14.83 -6.96
CA THR A 19 4.35 15.74 -6.98
C THR A 19 3.17 15.05 -6.28
N PRO A 20 2.66 15.59 -5.15
CA PRO A 20 3.17 16.76 -4.42
C PRO A 20 4.50 16.48 -3.68
N ALA A 21 4.95 17.42 -2.85
CA ALA A 21 6.05 17.18 -1.91
C ALA A 21 5.68 16.03 -0.94
N SER A 22 6.68 15.33 -0.41
CA SER A 22 6.46 14.29 0.60
C SER A 22 5.97 14.91 1.90
N GLU A 23 5.15 14.15 2.61
CA GLU A 23 4.94 14.38 4.03
C GLU A 23 6.10 13.76 4.82
N ARG A 24 6.49 14.37 5.95
CA ARG A 24 7.64 13.94 6.74
C ARG A 24 7.24 13.59 8.17
N ALA A 25 7.67 12.43 8.64
CA ALA A 25 7.56 12.00 10.03
C ALA A 25 8.65 10.98 10.37
N GLU A 26 9.18 11.02 11.60
CA GLU A 26 10.22 10.10 12.10
C GLU A 26 11.44 9.94 11.16
N GLY A 27 11.83 11.01 10.46
CA GLY A 27 12.95 11.00 9.51
C GLY A 27 12.69 10.26 8.19
N LEU A 28 11.42 9.97 7.89
CA LEU A 28 10.97 9.30 6.68
C LEU A 28 10.25 10.30 5.77
N ASP A 29 10.35 10.07 4.46
CA ASP A 29 9.52 10.73 3.45
C ASP A 29 8.37 9.80 3.06
N LEU A 30 7.12 10.25 3.23
CA LEU A 30 5.92 9.45 3.03
C LEU A 30 5.00 10.04 1.96
N PHE A 31 4.36 9.13 1.23
CA PHE A 31 3.25 9.39 0.33
C PHE A 31 2.16 8.38 0.61
N TRP A 32 0.91 8.81 0.64
CA TRP A 32 -0.19 7.89 0.85
C TRP A 32 -1.51 8.43 0.29
N ARG A 33 -2.42 7.48 0.02
CA ARG A 33 -3.82 7.74 -0.33
C ARG A 33 -4.74 6.88 0.53
N GLY A 34 -5.99 7.31 0.64
CA GLY A 34 -7.02 6.62 1.39
C GLY A 34 -7.10 7.08 2.84
N TYR A 35 -7.27 6.16 3.78
CA TYR A 35 -7.37 6.45 5.20
C TYR A 35 -6.80 5.30 6.04
N VAL A 36 -6.38 5.64 7.25
CA VAL A 36 -6.01 4.67 8.29
C VAL A 36 -6.86 4.94 9.52
N TRP A 37 -7.16 3.90 10.29
CA TRP A 37 -7.84 4.03 11.57
C TRP A 37 -6.84 4.42 12.66
N GLY A 38 -7.19 5.45 13.42
CA GLY A 38 -6.45 5.94 14.57
C GLY A 38 -6.77 5.17 15.86
N PRO A 39 -6.05 5.48 16.96
CA PRO A 39 -6.19 4.83 18.27
C PRO A 39 -7.62 4.80 18.83
N ASP A 40 -8.40 5.83 18.53
CA ASP A 40 -9.79 5.99 18.98
C ASP A 40 -10.80 5.40 18.02
N ALA A 41 -10.39 4.42 17.21
CA ALA A 41 -11.35 3.65 16.44
C ALA A 41 -12.11 4.52 15.41
N ALA A 42 -11.53 5.67 15.05
CA ALA A 42 -12.00 6.63 14.06
C ALA A 42 -10.93 6.80 12.98
N PRO A 43 -11.29 7.18 11.73
CA PRO A 43 -10.28 7.52 10.73
C PRO A 43 -9.36 8.59 11.30
N ALA A 44 -8.05 8.42 11.13
CA ALA A 44 -7.10 9.41 11.59
C ALA A 44 -7.38 10.75 10.89
N SER A 45 -7.72 11.76 11.68
CA SER A 45 -8.09 13.07 11.18
C SER A 45 -6.86 13.88 10.78
N GLY A 46 -6.85 14.37 9.54
CA GLY A 46 -5.80 15.23 8.99
C GLY A 46 -4.52 14.48 8.60
N SER A 47 -3.74 15.08 7.69
CA SER A 47 -2.52 14.47 7.13
C SER A 47 -1.51 14.07 8.18
N PHE A 48 -1.31 14.92 9.19
CA PHE A 48 -0.37 14.69 10.28
C PHE A 48 -0.68 13.43 11.09
N GLY A 49 -1.96 13.06 11.23
CA GLY A 49 -2.37 11.85 11.94
C GLY A 49 -2.01 10.58 11.17
N VAL A 50 -2.37 10.52 9.88
CA VAL A 50 -2.11 9.36 9.03
C VAL A 50 -0.61 9.15 8.81
N THR A 51 0.11 10.22 8.46
CA THR A 51 1.56 10.16 8.22
C THR A 51 2.32 9.70 9.45
N GLY A 52 1.96 10.18 10.65
CA GLY A 52 2.56 9.74 11.90
C GLY A 52 2.33 8.25 12.18
N ILE A 53 1.10 7.75 11.94
CA ILE A 53 0.76 6.34 12.12
C ILE A 53 1.58 5.44 11.18
N LEU A 54 1.63 5.78 9.88
CA LEU A 54 2.39 5.04 8.88
C LEU A 54 3.89 5.03 9.22
N ALA A 55 4.46 6.19 9.58
CA ALA A 55 5.87 6.32 9.93
C ALA A 55 6.22 5.49 11.16
N ARG A 56 5.43 5.62 12.23
CA ARG A 56 5.62 4.85 13.45
C ARG A 56 5.55 3.35 13.16
N ALA A 57 4.49 2.89 12.48
CA ALA A 57 4.32 1.48 12.14
C ALA A 57 5.52 0.91 11.36
N TYR A 58 6.02 1.65 10.36
CA TYR A 58 7.22 1.25 9.61
C TYR A 58 8.44 1.13 10.52
N ARG A 59 8.66 2.08 11.45
CA ARG A 59 9.77 1.98 12.42
C ARG A 59 9.65 0.76 13.33
N CYS A 60 8.45 0.41 13.76
CA CYS A 60 8.17 -0.72 14.66
C CYS A 60 8.30 -2.08 13.97
N PHE A 61 7.78 -2.20 12.75
CA PHE A 61 7.52 -3.49 12.10
C PHE A 61 8.25 -3.67 10.76
N GLY A 62 8.99 -2.65 10.31
CA GLY A 62 9.73 -2.68 9.06
C GLY A 62 8.81 -2.88 7.86
N GLU A 63 9.20 -3.77 6.95
CA GLU A 63 8.49 -4.05 5.69
C GLU A 63 7.12 -4.75 5.91
N ASP A 64 6.86 -5.32 7.09
CA ASP A 64 5.59 -6.00 7.44
C ASP A 64 4.53 -5.03 8.03
N PHE A 65 4.86 -3.73 8.13
CA PHE A 65 3.98 -2.74 8.75
C PHE A 65 2.56 -2.63 8.17
N PRO A 66 2.29 -2.86 6.87
CA PRO A 66 0.95 -2.64 6.34
C PRO A 66 -0.08 -3.58 6.95
N ARG A 67 0.35 -4.80 7.34
CA ARG A 67 -0.47 -5.81 8.01
C ARG A 67 -0.77 -5.47 9.48
N ARG A 68 -0.18 -4.39 10.01
CA ARG A 68 -0.36 -3.91 11.37
C ARG A 68 -1.22 -2.65 11.44
N ILE A 69 -1.60 -2.12 10.28
CA ILE A 69 -2.41 -0.92 10.13
C ILE A 69 -3.76 -1.34 9.57
N GLU A 70 -4.80 -0.78 10.15
CA GLU A 70 -6.14 -0.92 9.63
C GLU A 70 -6.51 0.30 8.82
N GLY A 71 -7.13 0.09 7.67
CA GLY A 71 -7.54 1.15 6.78
C GLY A 71 -7.72 0.65 5.36
N ALA A 72 -7.98 1.59 4.46
CA ALA A 72 -7.87 1.36 3.02
C ALA A 72 -6.88 2.39 2.51
N PHE A 73 -5.68 1.94 2.17
CA PHE A 73 -4.59 2.84 1.82
C PHE A 73 -3.57 2.22 0.86
N ALA A 74 -3.02 3.09 0.02
CA ALA A 74 -1.79 2.86 -0.71
C ALA A 74 -0.73 3.80 -0.16
N ALA A 75 0.45 3.31 0.18
CA ALA A 75 1.52 4.11 0.77
C ALA A 75 2.89 3.84 0.14
N VAL A 76 3.74 4.85 0.17
CA VAL A 76 5.16 4.75 -0.16
C VAL A 76 5.96 5.37 0.98
N VAL A 77 6.86 4.60 1.57
CA VAL A 77 7.78 5.03 2.62
C VAL A 77 9.20 5.05 2.04
N ILE A 78 9.87 6.19 2.14
CA ILE A 78 11.27 6.34 1.74
C ILE A 78 12.09 6.53 3.01
N ASP A 79 12.95 5.54 3.28
CA ASP A 79 13.96 5.59 4.34
C ASP A 79 15.32 5.85 3.70
N SER A 80 15.69 7.14 3.64
CA SER A 80 16.96 7.59 3.07
C SER A 80 18.17 7.06 3.86
N ALA A 81 18.04 6.89 5.18
CA ALA A 81 19.11 6.35 6.02
C ALA A 81 19.42 4.88 5.69
N ARG A 82 18.41 4.14 5.20
CA ARG A 82 18.54 2.74 4.75
C ARG A 82 18.59 2.59 3.23
N ALA A 83 18.63 3.69 2.47
CA ALA A 83 18.49 3.70 1.02
C ALA A 83 17.41 2.72 0.51
N THR A 84 16.22 2.78 1.12
CA THR A 84 15.12 1.84 0.87
C THR A 84 13.82 2.59 0.60
N ALA A 85 13.05 2.11 -0.37
CA ALA A 85 11.69 2.57 -0.63
C ALA A 85 10.75 1.37 -0.50
N VAL A 86 9.67 1.55 0.24
CA VAL A 86 8.67 0.51 0.51
C VAL A 86 7.33 0.99 0.00
N LEU A 87 6.83 0.32 -1.04
CA LEU A 87 5.49 0.49 -1.57
C LEU A 87 4.60 -0.52 -0.87
N ALA A 88 3.51 -0.06 -0.28
CA ALA A 88 2.66 -0.85 0.60
C ALA A 88 1.19 -0.67 0.23
N HIS A 89 0.46 -1.79 0.22
CA HIS A 89 -0.98 -1.82 0.08
C HIS A 89 -1.68 -2.42 1.30
N ASP A 90 -2.83 -1.86 1.65
CA ASP A 90 -3.82 -2.52 2.51
C ASP A 90 -4.36 -3.84 1.90
N GLU A 91 -5.11 -4.59 2.71
CA GLU A 91 -5.62 -5.93 2.38
C GLU A 91 -6.66 -5.98 1.24
N LEU A 92 -7.26 -4.85 0.84
CA LEU A 92 -8.32 -4.81 -0.17
C LEU A 92 -7.92 -4.11 -1.47
N ALA A 93 -6.86 -3.31 -1.44
CA ALA A 93 -6.40 -2.51 -2.56
C ALA A 93 -7.43 -1.62 -3.26
N LEU A 94 -8.22 -0.92 -2.45
CA LEU A 94 -9.23 0.03 -2.94
C LEU A 94 -8.59 1.27 -3.58
N GLU A 95 -7.51 1.77 -2.99
CA GLU A 95 -6.71 2.82 -3.60
C GLU A 95 -5.79 2.23 -4.67
N SER A 96 -5.50 2.96 -5.76
CA SER A 96 -4.59 2.45 -6.78
C SER A 96 -3.15 2.89 -6.53
N LEU A 97 -2.21 1.96 -6.74
CA LEU A 97 -0.77 2.25 -6.75
C LEU A 97 -0.09 1.45 -7.85
N PHE A 98 0.62 2.15 -8.72
CA PHE A 98 1.35 1.59 -9.85
C PHE A 98 2.83 1.90 -9.74
N TYR A 99 3.67 1.03 -10.27
CA TYR A 99 5.11 1.23 -10.30
C TYR A 99 5.75 0.65 -11.57
N ALA A 100 6.88 1.24 -11.98
CA ALA A 100 7.68 0.79 -13.10
C ALA A 100 9.18 1.11 -12.85
N PRO A 101 10.09 0.12 -12.91
CA PRO A 101 11.51 0.39 -13.06
C PRO A 101 11.77 1.07 -14.40
N TYR A 102 12.59 2.12 -14.43
CA TYR A 102 12.90 2.88 -15.65
C TYR A 102 14.28 3.56 -15.52
N ASN A 103 15.25 3.18 -16.35
CA ASN A 103 16.59 3.81 -16.41
C ASN A 103 17.22 4.09 -15.03
N ASP A 104 17.46 3.05 -14.24
CA ASP A 104 17.97 3.10 -12.85
C ASP A 104 17.09 3.85 -11.83
N GLU A 105 15.91 4.28 -12.25
CA GLU A 105 14.89 4.88 -11.40
C GLU A 105 13.76 3.89 -11.12
N LEU A 106 13.00 4.19 -10.07
CA LEU A 106 11.67 3.63 -9.85
C LEU A 106 10.66 4.76 -9.95
N ILE A 107 9.71 4.59 -10.88
CA ILE A 107 8.59 5.49 -11.08
C ILE A 107 7.39 4.90 -10.33
N VAL A 108 6.72 5.70 -9.51
CA VAL A 108 5.56 5.27 -8.73
C VAL A 108 4.46 6.30 -8.85
N ALA A 109 3.22 5.86 -9.06
CA ALA A 109 2.09 6.77 -9.17
C ALA A 109 0.78 6.13 -8.74
N THR A 110 -0.17 6.94 -8.27
CA THR A 110 -1.54 6.49 -8.01
C THR A 110 -2.43 6.50 -9.26
N HIS A 111 -1.88 6.93 -10.39
CA HIS A 111 -2.58 6.98 -11.67
C HIS A 111 -1.67 6.47 -12.79
N LEU A 112 -2.12 5.43 -13.49
CA LEU A 112 -1.32 4.70 -14.49
C LEU A 112 -0.71 5.63 -15.55
N LEU A 113 -1.52 6.53 -16.11
CA LEU A 113 -1.06 7.42 -17.19
C LEU A 113 0.07 8.39 -16.78
N ASP A 114 0.29 8.64 -15.49
CA ASP A 114 1.43 9.48 -15.06
C ASP A 114 2.75 8.77 -15.30
N ILE A 115 2.79 7.46 -15.12
CA ILE A 115 3.97 6.64 -15.41
C ILE A 115 4.25 6.66 -16.91
N ILE A 116 3.21 6.54 -17.74
CA ILE A 116 3.35 6.56 -19.20
C ILE A 116 3.86 7.91 -19.69
N ARG A 117 3.29 9.01 -19.19
CA ARG A 117 3.75 10.37 -19.53
C ARG A 117 5.19 10.63 -19.11
N ALA A 118 5.62 10.07 -17.98
CA ALA A 118 6.97 10.28 -17.46
C ALA A 118 8.04 9.41 -18.15
N THR A 119 7.67 8.21 -18.60
CA THR A 119 8.62 7.23 -19.15
C THR A 119 8.59 7.16 -20.68
N GLY A 120 7.47 7.55 -21.32
CA GLY A 120 7.25 7.33 -22.74
C GLY A 120 7.11 5.86 -23.15
N VAL A 121 7.12 4.93 -22.19
CA VAL A 121 7.03 3.50 -22.44
C VAL A 121 5.58 3.16 -22.78
N GLY A 122 5.35 2.73 -24.02
CA GLY A 122 4.01 2.48 -24.58
C GLY A 122 3.76 1.05 -25.05
N GLU A 123 4.69 0.12 -24.79
CA GLU A 123 4.50 -1.29 -25.14
C GLU A 123 3.28 -1.87 -24.42
N LEU A 124 2.39 -2.47 -25.20
CA LEU A 124 1.16 -3.04 -24.70
C LEU A 124 1.39 -4.45 -24.15
N ASP A 125 0.67 -4.79 -23.08
CA ASP A 125 0.65 -6.14 -22.52
C ASP A 125 -0.45 -6.96 -23.19
N GLU A 126 -0.09 -7.83 -24.12
CA GLU A 126 -1.04 -8.66 -24.87
C GLU A 126 -1.85 -9.58 -23.96
N THR A 127 -1.27 -10.07 -22.86
CA THR A 127 -1.99 -10.90 -21.89
C THR A 127 -3.07 -10.09 -21.19
N TYR A 128 -2.74 -8.89 -20.72
CA TYR A 128 -3.74 -7.98 -20.15
C TYR A 128 -4.86 -7.69 -21.15
N ILE A 129 -4.52 -7.38 -22.40
CA ILE A 129 -5.50 -7.05 -23.43
C ILE A 129 -6.41 -8.24 -23.70
N SER A 130 -5.83 -9.44 -23.85
CA SER A 130 -6.59 -10.67 -24.04
C SER A 130 -7.56 -10.92 -22.89
N ASP A 131 -7.09 -10.82 -21.64
CA ASP A 131 -7.93 -11.02 -20.46
C ASP A 131 -9.04 -9.98 -20.37
N TYR A 132 -8.72 -8.71 -20.64
CA TYR A 132 -9.68 -7.61 -20.61
C TYR A 132 -10.76 -7.76 -21.69
N LEU A 133 -10.39 -8.16 -22.90
CA LEU A 133 -11.36 -8.40 -23.98
C LEU A 133 -12.24 -9.62 -23.68
N ALA A 134 -11.70 -10.66 -23.03
CA ALA A 134 -12.44 -11.87 -22.70
C ALA A 134 -13.37 -11.71 -21.48
N HIS A 135 -12.97 -10.93 -20.48
CA HIS A 135 -13.66 -10.88 -19.17
C HIS A 135 -14.14 -9.49 -18.74
N GLY A 136 -13.74 -8.42 -19.44
CA GLY A 136 -14.03 -7.03 -19.07
C GLY A 136 -13.16 -6.48 -17.92
N TRP A 137 -12.29 -7.30 -17.34
CA TRP A 137 -11.34 -6.93 -16.30
C TRP A 137 -10.12 -7.88 -16.30
N HIS A 138 -9.03 -7.47 -15.65
CA HIS A 138 -7.85 -8.32 -15.44
C HIS A 138 -7.60 -8.52 -13.93
N PHE A 139 -7.33 -9.76 -13.53
CA PHE A 139 -6.94 -10.10 -12.17
C PHE A 139 -5.42 -10.18 -12.05
N GLY A 140 -4.84 -9.40 -11.13
CA GLY A 140 -3.41 -9.48 -10.82
C GLY A 140 -2.74 -8.13 -10.80
N ASP A 141 -1.44 -8.15 -11.08
CA ASP A 141 -0.55 -6.98 -11.08
C ASP A 141 -0.32 -6.39 -12.48
N ARG A 142 -0.82 -7.02 -13.56
CA ARG A 142 -0.63 -6.47 -14.91
C ARG A 142 -1.48 -5.22 -15.14
N THR A 143 -1.02 -4.44 -16.10
CA THR A 143 -1.72 -3.27 -16.62
C THR A 143 -1.76 -3.37 -18.15
N PRO A 144 -2.47 -2.49 -18.86
CA PRO A 144 -2.38 -2.42 -20.32
C PRO A 144 -0.95 -2.25 -20.87
N TYR A 145 0.01 -1.83 -20.04
CA TYR A 145 1.39 -1.57 -20.44
C TYR A 145 2.33 -2.62 -19.82
N SER A 146 3.16 -3.23 -20.66
CA SER A 146 3.99 -4.40 -20.32
C SER A 146 5.00 -4.13 -19.20
N HIS A 147 5.47 -2.88 -19.07
CA HIS A 147 6.48 -2.46 -18.09
C HIS A 147 5.91 -1.87 -16.81
N VAL A 148 4.59 -1.69 -16.73
CA VAL A 148 3.94 -1.11 -15.55
C VAL A 148 3.19 -2.19 -14.79
N ARG A 149 3.36 -2.19 -13.46
CA ARG A 149 2.66 -3.11 -12.56
C ARG A 149 1.79 -2.34 -11.59
N ARG A 150 0.64 -2.93 -11.25
CA ARG A 150 -0.23 -2.51 -10.15
C ARG A 150 0.22 -3.25 -8.88
N LEU A 151 0.36 -2.54 -7.77
CA LEU A 151 0.58 -3.17 -6.47
C LEU A 151 -0.71 -3.88 -6.05
N ARG A 152 -0.62 -5.16 -5.67
CA ARG A 152 -1.79 -5.97 -5.33
C ARG A 152 -2.24 -5.76 -3.89
N ALA A 153 -3.45 -6.23 -3.60
CA ALA A 153 -3.99 -6.29 -2.26
C ALA A 153 -3.04 -7.02 -1.29
N GLY A 154 -2.76 -6.37 -0.16
CA GLY A 154 -1.87 -6.85 0.90
C GLY A 154 -0.42 -7.08 0.48
N GLU A 155 -0.01 -6.58 -0.69
CA GLU A 155 1.36 -6.72 -1.20
C GLU A 155 2.24 -5.58 -0.70
N THR A 156 3.49 -5.91 -0.39
CA THR A 156 4.55 -4.93 -0.17
C THR A 156 5.65 -5.13 -1.20
N VAL A 157 6.08 -4.07 -1.86
CA VAL A 157 7.23 -4.05 -2.77
C VAL A 157 8.33 -3.19 -2.17
N VAL A 158 9.49 -3.80 -1.99
CA VAL A 158 10.68 -3.16 -1.43
C VAL A 158 11.67 -2.94 -2.56
N TRP A 159 12.04 -1.68 -2.77
CA TRP A 159 13.11 -1.31 -3.68
C TRP A 159 14.34 -0.94 -2.85
N ARG A 160 15.47 -1.62 -3.11
CA ARG A 160 16.75 -1.39 -2.44
C ARG A 160 17.90 -1.78 -3.37
N GLY A 161 18.89 -0.90 -3.53
CA GLY A 161 20.09 -1.18 -4.34
C GLY A 161 19.77 -1.54 -5.80
N GLY A 162 18.78 -0.86 -6.40
CA GLY A 162 18.31 -1.14 -7.77
C GLY A 162 17.38 -2.36 -7.91
N GLY A 163 17.40 -3.28 -6.94
CA GLY A 163 16.57 -4.49 -6.95
C GLY A 163 15.17 -4.28 -6.35
N LEU A 164 14.16 -4.91 -6.97
CA LEU A 164 12.81 -5.01 -6.42
C LEU A 164 12.60 -6.38 -5.77
N LYS A 165 12.05 -6.37 -4.55
CA LYS A 165 11.65 -7.57 -3.82
C LYS A 165 10.20 -7.44 -3.40
N ARG A 166 9.40 -8.47 -3.66
CA ARG A 166 8.04 -8.59 -3.14
C ARG A 166 8.07 -9.27 -1.76
N VAL A 167 7.33 -8.71 -0.81
CA VAL A 167 7.27 -9.16 0.58
C VAL A 167 5.82 -9.25 1.01
N GLY A 168 5.41 -10.45 1.40
CA GLY A 168 4.07 -10.71 1.90
C GLY A 168 2.98 -10.58 0.83
N ALA A 169 1.98 -11.43 0.92
CA ALA A 169 0.69 -11.21 0.28
C ALA A 169 -0.37 -11.62 1.30
N TRP A 170 -1.26 -10.70 1.64
CA TRP A 170 -2.51 -11.13 2.25
C TRP A 170 -3.29 -11.94 1.21
N THR A 171 -3.80 -13.10 1.60
CA THR A 171 -4.65 -13.93 0.76
C THR A 171 -5.83 -14.38 1.58
N LEU A 172 -7.02 -14.48 0.96
CA LEU A 172 -8.21 -14.97 1.65
C LEU A 172 -7.98 -16.38 2.22
N ASP A 173 -7.20 -17.21 1.52
CA ASP A 173 -6.83 -18.56 1.93
C ASP A 173 -6.01 -18.60 3.24
N SER A 174 -5.40 -17.48 3.64
CA SER A 174 -4.70 -17.36 4.91
C SER A 174 -5.64 -17.19 6.12
N VAL A 175 -6.95 -17.00 5.89
CA VAL A 175 -7.97 -16.85 6.93
C VAL A 175 -8.61 -18.21 7.21
N ALA A 176 -8.48 -18.70 8.44
CA ALA A 176 -9.10 -19.95 8.86
C ALA A 176 -10.63 -19.88 8.70
N PRO A 177 -11.28 -20.89 8.10
CA PRO A 177 -12.74 -20.92 7.97
C PRO A 177 -13.40 -20.85 9.35
N LEU A 178 -14.30 -19.89 9.51
CA LEU A 178 -15.09 -19.76 10.72
C LEU A 178 -16.21 -20.82 10.73
N ARG A 179 -16.13 -21.77 11.66
CA ARG A 179 -17.16 -22.79 11.89
C ARG A 179 -17.75 -22.60 13.28
N LEU A 180 -19.00 -22.13 13.32
CA LEU A 180 -19.79 -22.03 14.55
C LEU A 180 -20.84 -23.14 14.57
N THR A 181 -21.20 -23.59 15.77
CA THR A 181 -22.12 -24.72 15.96
C THR A 181 -23.58 -24.33 15.76
N ASP A 182 -23.95 -23.08 16.11
CA ASP A 182 -25.30 -22.54 15.96
C ASP A 182 -25.31 -21.42 14.92
N GLU A 183 -26.34 -21.39 14.06
CA GLU A 183 -26.55 -20.33 13.07
C GLU A 183 -26.70 -18.94 13.72
N ARG A 184 -27.32 -18.88 14.91
CA ARG A 184 -27.52 -17.63 15.66
C ARG A 184 -26.20 -17.00 16.11
N ASP A 185 -25.15 -17.80 16.27
CA ASP A 185 -23.82 -17.31 16.60
C ASP A 185 -23.19 -16.59 15.42
N TYR A 186 -23.47 -17.02 14.18
CA TYR A 186 -23.03 -16.31 12.98
C TYR A 186 -23.71 -14.94 12.88
N GLU A 187 -25.02 -14.86 13.12
CA GLU A 187 -25.74 -13.58 13.13
C GLU A 187 -25.16 -12.64 14.20
N THR A 188 -24.97 -13.15 15.42
CA THR A 188 -24.40 -12.38 16.54
C THR A 188 -23.00 -11.88 16.20
N LEU A 189 -22.15 -12.74 15.65
CA LEU A 189 -20.81 -12.36 15.24
C LEU A 189 -20.83 -11.32 14.12
N PHE A 190 -21.68 -11.50 13.11
CA PHE A 190 -21.81 -10.58 11.97
C PHE A 190 -22.28 -9.21 12.44
N ARG A 191 -23.35 -9.13 13.24
CA ARG A 191 -23.83 -7.88 13.83
C ARG A 191 -22.75 -7.21 14.68
N GLY A 192 -22.05 -7.98 15.51
CA GLY A 192 -20.92 -7.50 16.29
C GLY A 192 -19.77 -6.99 15.41
N ALA A 193 -19.48 -7.65 14.29
CA ALA A 193 -18.45 -7.23 13.35
C ALA A 193 -18.81 -5.93 12.62
N ILE A 194 -20.07 -5.77 12.21
CA ILE A 194 -20.57 -4.51 11.61
C ILE A 194 -20.53 -3.37 12.64
N ALA A 195 -20.97 -3.64 13.88
CA ALA A 195 -20.91 -2.67 14.96
C ALA A 195 -19.46 -2.23 15.26
N ARG A 196 -18.51 -3.18 15.29
CA ARG A 196 -17.08 -2.88 15.41
C ARG A 196 -16.51 -2.19 14.18
N GLY A 197 -16.92 -2.56 12.97
CA GLY A 197 -16.44 -1.93 11.73
C GLY A 197 -16.76 -0.44 11.65
N ARG A 198 -17.84 0.00 12.32
CA ARG A 198 -18.18 1.42 12.50
C ARG A 198 -17.19 2.16 13.43
N HIS A 199 -16.41 1.41 14.20
CA HIS A 199 -15.40 1.85 15.14
C HIS A 199 -13.99 1.31 14.77
N GLY A 200 -13.71 0.82 13.56
CA GLY A 200 -12.46 0.10 13.30
C GLY A 200 -12.24 -1.14 14.21
N ARG A 201 -11.25 -2.00 13.92
CA ARG A 201 -10.81 -2.98 14.93
C ARG A 201 -9.89 -2.22 15.90
N ASN A 202 -9.91 -2.63 17.16
CA ASN A 202 -9.19 -1.93 18.23
C ASN A 202 -7.66 -1.94 17.95
N PRO A 203 -7.00 -0.78 17.80
CA PRO A 203 -5.60 -0.64 17.35
C PRO A 203 -4.59 -0.98 18.44
N SER A 204 -4.77 -2.13 19.08
CA SER A 204 -3.86 -2.74 20.04
C SER A 204 -2.50 -3.12 19.44
N THR A 205 -2.38 -3.11 18.11
CA THR A 205 -1.14 -3.44 17.38
C THR A 205 -0.06 -2.37 17.57
N LEU A 206 -0.39 -1.08 17.51
CA LEU A 206 0.57 0.01 17.73
C LEU A 206 0.94 0.20 19.21
N ARG A 207 0.06 -0.18 20.15
CA ARG A 207 0.38 -0.18 21.60
C ARG A 207 1.56 -1.10 21.94
N ARG A 208 1.80 -2.16 21.16
CA ARG A 208 2.97 -3.03 21.36
C ARG A 208 4.30 -2.40 20.94
N CYS A 209 4.27 -1.26 20.25
CA CYS A 209 5.48 -0.53 19.87
C CYS A 209 5.97 0.47 20.94
N SER A 210 5.21 0.73 22.00
CA SER A 210 5.69 1.60 23.11
C SER A 210 6.49 0.86 24.18
N ASN A 211 6.58 -0.49 24.11
CA ASN A 211 7.26 -1.33 25.09
C ASN A 211 8.63 -1.89 24.61
N ARG A 212 9.24 -1.25 23.60
CA ARG A 212 10.62 -1.50 23.15
C ARG A 212 11.29 -0.17 22.86
#